data_AF-A0A3M1A5J8-F1
#
_entry.id   AF-A0A3M1A5J8-F1
#
_cell.length_a   1.000
_cell.length_b   1.000
_cell.length_c   1.000
_cell.angle_alpha   90.00
_cell.angle_beta   90.00
_cell.angle_gamma   90.00
#
_symmetry.space_group_name_H-M   'P 1'
#
loop_
_entity.id
_entity.type
_entity.pdbx_description
1 polymer ?
#
loop_
_entity_poly.entity_id
_entity_poly.type
_entity_poly.pdbx_seq_one_letter_code
_entity_poly.pdbx_strand_id
1 'polypeptide(L)'
;MKIKLVYLIEIIKWGFVLWLFLPLTRAMETPIEFARVALGCALFVIFAGKLLYDVVFFPRQHARESSTTRDVLNMVGIVLAITFIVVIMVIFIALFVINYINTNLQNPN
;
A
#
# COMPACT_ATOMS: atom_id res chain seq x y z
N MET A 1 23.22 12.56 17.85
CA MET A 1 22.05 12.83 16.98
C MET A 1 20.81 12.24 17.65
N LYS A 2 19.90 13.06 18.20
CA LYS A 2 18.68 12.54 18.87
C LYS A 2 17.62 12.23 17.81
N ILE A 3 17.52 10.97 17.39
CA ILE A 3 16.41 10.51 16.55
C ILE A 3 15.13 10.67 17.39
N LYS A 4 14.17 11.44 16.88
CA LYS A 4 12.88 11.60 17.56
C LYS A 4 12.12 10.27 17.53
N LEU A 5 11.49 9.91 18.65
CA LEU A 5 10.69 8.68 18.82
C LEU A 5 9.65 8.46 17.71
N VAL A 6 9.13 9.56 17.13
CA VAL A 6 8.20 9.55 15.99
C VAL A 6 8.78 8.82 14.77
N TYR A 7 10.04 9.05 14.43
CA TYR A 7 10.67 8.40 13.27
C TYR A 7 10.88 6.91 13.49
N LEU A 8 11.18 6.50 14.73
CA LEU A 8 11.36 5.09 15.06
C LEU A 8 10.05 4.31 14.86
N ILE A 9 8.93 4.87 15.35
CA ILE A 9 7.59 4.29 15.17
C ILE A 9 7.23 4.19 13.69
N GLU A 10 7.57 5.20 12.90
CA GLU A 10 7.30 5.21 11.47
C GLU A 10 8.07 4.11 10.71
N ILE A 11 9.36 3.93 11.03
CA ILE A 11 10.18 2.86 10.45
C ILE A 11 9.62 1.48 10.82
N ILE A 12 9.24 1.27 12.08
CA ILE A 12 8.66 0.00 12.54
C ILE A 12 7.34 -0.29 11.81
N LYS A 13 6.48 0.71 11.67
CA LYS A 13 5.19 0.61 10.97
C LYS A 13 5.39 0.16 9.51
N TRP A 14 6.30 0.80 8.79
CA TRP A 14 6.59 0.42 7.41
C TRP A 14 7.32 -0.92 7.29
N GLY A 15 8.22 -1.23 8.23
CA GLY A 15 8.86 -2.54 8.32
C GLY A 15 7.84 -3.67 8.51
N PHE A 16 6.81 -3.45 9.34
CA PHE A 16 5.74 -4.43 9.54
C PHE A 16 4.91 -4.66 8.27
N VAL A 17 4.58 -3.59 7.54
CA VAL A 17 3.88 -3.70 6.25
C VAL A 17 4.73 -4.47 5.23
N LEU A 18 6.03 -4.17 5.12
CA LEU A 18 6.94 -4.91 4.24
C LEU A 18 7.07 -6.38 4.62
N TRP A 19 7.07 -6.68 5.92
CA TRP A 19 7.10 -8.06 6.42
C TRP A 19 5.82 -8.84 6.08
N LEU A 20 4.66 -8.19 5.99
CA LEU A 20 3.42 -8.82 5.53
C LEU A 20 3.47 -9.17 4.03
N PHE A 21 4.23 -8.43 3.24
CA PHE A 21 4.42 -8.70 1.81
C PHE A 21 5.53 -9.71 1.49
N LEU A 22 6.32 -10.11 2.48
CA LEU A 22 7.40 -11.08 2.31
C LEU A 22 6.96 -12.39 1.60
N PRO A 23 5.77 -12.97 1.86
CA PRO A 23 5.28 -14.14 1.14
C PRO A 23 5.15 -13.96 -0.37
N LEU A 24 4.92 -12.73 -0.87
CA LEU A 24 4.87 -12.47 -2.32
C LEU A 24 6.21 -12.76 -3.01
N THR A 25 7.33 -12.57 -2.31
CA THR A 25 8.66 -12.84 -2.89
C THR A 25 8.88 -14.33 -3.17
N ARG A 26 8.10 -15.21 -2.51
CA ARG A 26 8.13 -16.67 -2.66
C ARG A 26 6.83 -17.23 -3.24
N ALA A 27 6.03 -16.37 -3.88
CA ALA A 27 4.75 -16.75 -4.48
C ALA A 27 4.87 -17.87 -5.54
N MET A 28 6.08 -18.06 -6.10
CA MET A 28 6.35 -19.11 -7.09
C MET A 28 6.72 -20.47 -6.46
N GLU A 29 7.08 -20.51 -5.17
CA GLU A 29 7.63 -21.70 -4.51
C GLU A 29 6.67 -22.32 -3.49
N THR A 30 5.84 -21.50 -2.83
CA THR A 30 4.96 -21.92 -1.75
C THR A 30 3.55 -21.36 -1.90
N PRO A 31 2.50 -22.09 -1.48
CA PRO A 31 1.14 -21.56 -1.47
C PRO A 31 1.08 -20.27 -0.65
N ILE A 32 0.50 -19.23 -1.26
CA ILE A 32 0.47 -17.89 -0.69
C ILE A 32 -0.51 -17.86 0.48
N GLU A 33 -0.06 -17.40 1.65
CA GLU A 33 -0.94 -17.06 2.78
C GLU A 33 -1.75 -15.79 2.45
N PHE A 34 -2.86 -15.96 1.74
CA PHE A 34 -3.72 -14.87 1.28
C PHE A 34 -4.15 -13.93 2.42
N ALA A 35 -4.47 -14.45 3.60
CA ALA A 35 -4.87 -13.65 4.74
C ALA A 35 -3.78 -12.65 5.17
N ARG A 36 -2.52 -13.09 5.16
CA ARG A 36 -1.36 -12.26 5.53
C ARG A 36 -1.11 -11.16 4.49
N VAL A 37 -1.17 -11.52 3.22
CA VAL A 37 -0.98 -10.58 2.11
C VAL A 37 -2.13 -9.57 2.04
N ALA A 38 -3.38 -10.00 2.25
CA ALA A 38 -4.56 -9.14 2.33
C ALA A 38 -4.46 -8.13 3.49
N LEU A 39 -4.01 -8.57 4.67
CA LEU A 39 -3.72 -7.67 5.80
C LEU A 39 -2.61 -6.66 5.46
N GLY A 40 -1.55 -7.10 4.77
CA GLY A 40 -0.49 -6.22 4.29
C GLY A 40 -1.02 -5.13 3.39
N CYS A 41 -1.89 -5.48 2.44
CA CYS A 41 -2.56 -4.51 1.56
C CYS A 41 -3.48 -3.56 2.31
N ALA A 42 -4.33 -4.07 3.22
CA ALA A 42 -5.22 -3.22 3.99
C ALA A 42 -4.44 -2.19 4.81
N LEU A 43 -3.40 -2.62 5.53
CA LEU A 43 -2.53 -1.74 6.31
C LEU A 43 -1.76 -0.76 5.44
N PHE A 44 -1.25 -1.21 4.29
CA PHE A 44 -0.59 -0.33 3.33
C PHE A 44 -1.54 0.77 2.88
N VAL A 45 -2.76 0.43 2.44
CA VAL A 45 -3.74 1.41 1.95
C VAL A 45 -4.12 2.39 3.05
N ILE A 46 -4.33 1.93 4.28
CA ILE A 46 -4.64 2.80 5.43
C ILE A 46 -3.49 3.75 5.73
N PHE A 47 -2.24 3.26 5.79
CA PHE A 47 -1.10 4.10 6.13
C PHE A 47 -0.69 5.04 5.00
N ALA A 48 -0.74 4.59 3.75
CA ALA A 48 -0.51 5.43 2.58
C ALA A 48 -1.61 6.48 2.43
N GLY A 49 -2.87 6.10 2.63
CA GLY A 49 -4.02 7.01 2.63
C GLY A 49 -3.92 8.06 3.75
N LYS A 50 -3.52 7.66 4.96
CA LYS A 50 -3.26 8.60 6.05
C LYS A 50 -2.11 9.56 5.73
N LEU A 51 -0.99 9.06 5.19
CA LEU A 51 0.16 9.89 4.82
C LEU A 51 -0.26 10.91 3.75
N LEU A 52 -1.01 10.47 2.74
CA LEU A 52 -1.57 11.35 1.74
C LEU A 52 -2.52 12.38 2.36
N TYR A 53 -3.41 11.96 3.26
CA TYR A 53 -4.32 12.86 3.96
C TYR A 53 -3.56 13.91 4.77
N ASP A 54 -2.53 13.52 5.51
CA ASP A 54 -1.70 14.41 6.31
C ASP A 54 -0.95 15.42 5.42
N VAL A 55 -0.48 14.99 4.25
CA VAL A 55 0.22 15.86 3.27
C VAL A 55 -0.75 16.80 2.56
N VAL A 56 -1.95 16.33 2.19
CA VAL A 56 -2.92 17.07 1.37
C VAL A 56 -3.82 17.97 2.21
N PHE A 57 -4.37 17.48 3.32
CA PHE A 57 -5.39 18.18 4.13
C PHE A 57 -4.81 18.96 5.31
N PHE A 58 -3.64 18.58 5.82
CA PHE A 58 -2.96 19.33 6.89
C PHE A 58 -1.62 19.94 6.45
N PRO A 59 -1.62 20.85 5.45
CA PRO A 59 -0.48 21.72 5.25
C PRO A 59 -0.40 22.67 6.45
N ARG A 60 0.42 22.35 7.46
CA ARG A 60 0.66 23.22 8.64
C ARG A 60 0.66 24.72 8.28
N GLN A 61 -0.46 25.39 8.54
CA GLN A 61 -0.64 26.84 8.72
C GLN A 61 0.19 27.79 7.84
N HIS A 62 0.32 27.54 6.54
CA HIS A 62 0.78 28.57 5.59
C HIS A 62 -0.34 28.88 4.60
N ALA A 63 -1.48 29.30 5.16
CA ALA A 63 -2.71 29.61 4.45
C ALA A 63 -2.75 31.06 3.94
N ARG A 64 -1.66 31.58 3.35
CA ARG A 64 -1.68 32.93 2.77
C ARG A 64 -1.33 33.05 1.30
N GLU A 65 -0.76 32.01 0.69
CA GLU A 65 -0.48 31.98 -0.76
C GLU A 65 -0.60 30.53 -1.26
N SER A 66 -1.75 30.12 -1.80
CA SER A 66 -1.85 28.86 -2.54
C SER A 66 -1.11 29.03 -3.87
N SER A 67 0.14 28.61 -3.94
CA SER A 67 0.88 28.60 -5.19
C SER A 67 0.35 27.48 -6.10
N THR A 68 0.11 27.78 -7.38
CA THR A 68 -0.38 26.84 -8.40
C THR A 68 0.40 25.52 -8.41
N THR A 69 1.70 25.56 -8.11
CA THR A 69 2.57 24.38 -8.01
C THR A 69 2.14 23.40 -6.90
N ARG A 70 1.61 23.91 -5.79
CA ARG A 70 1.13 23.09 -4.66
C ARG A 70 -0.18 22.37 -5.00
N ASP A 71 -1.07 23.05 -5.72
CA ASP A 71 -2.32 22.46 -6.17
C ASP A 71 -2.07 21.35 -7.20
N VAL A 72 -1.15 21.56 -8.14
CA VAL A 72 -0.71 20.52 -9.09
C VAL A 72 -0.08 19.34 -8.36
N LEU A 73 0.77 19.59 -7.35
CA LEU A 73 1.39 18.52 -6.56
C LEU A 73 0.35 17.69 -5.78
N ASN A 74 -0.65 18.34 -5.20
CA ASN A 74 -1.77 17.66 -4.53
C ASN A 74 -2.59 16.81 -5.51
N MET A 75 -2.89 17.36 -6.69
CA MET A 75 -3.61 16.65 -7.75
C MET A 75 -2.84 15.39 -8.19
N VAL A 76 -1.54 15.52 -8.44
CA VAL A 76 -0.67 14.38 -8.78
C VAL A 76 -0.63 13.35 -7.65
N GLY A 77 -0.53 13.79 -6.40
CA GLY A 77 -0.54 12.90 -5.23
C GLY A 77 -1.80 12.04 -5.15
N ILE A 78 -2.98 12.65 -5.34
CA ILE A 78 -4.27 11.94 -5.35
C ILE A 78 -4.32 10.92 -6.49
N VAL A 79 -3.92 11.31 -7.70
CA VAL A 79 -3.91 10.42 -8.87
C VAL A 79 -2.98 9.24 -8.65
N LEU A 80 -1.78 9.46 -8.11
CA LEU A 80 -0.82 8.40 -7.82
C LEU A 80 -1.35 7.42 -6.76
N ALA A 81 -2.00 7.92 -5.71
CA ALA A 81 -2.58 7.04 -4.69
C ALA A 81 -3.74 6.19 -5.21
N ILE A 82 -4.64 6.77 -6.01
CA ILE A 82 -5.72 6.02 -6.65
C ILE A 82 -5.15 4.96 -7.59
N THR A 83 -4.17 5.34 -8.42
CA THR A 83 -3.49 4.43 -9.34
C THR A 83 -2.84 3.28 -8.58
N PHE A 84 -2.19 3.57 -7.45
CA PHE A 84 -1.55 2.58 -6.62
C PHE A 84 -2.56 1.58 -6.02
N ILE A 85 -3.71 2.05 -5.53
CA ILE A 85 -4.78 1.20 -5.03
C ILE A 85 -5.30 0.27 -6.14
N VAL A 86 -5.54 0.81 -7.34
CA VAL A 86 -6.01 0.03 -8.49
C VAL A 86 -5.02 -1.06 -8.88
N VAL A 87 -3.73 -0.73 -8.95
CA VAL A 87 -2.66 -1.71 -9.27
C VAL A 87 -2.64 -2.85 -8.24
N ILE A 88 -2.73 -2.54 -6.94
CA ILE A 88 -2.82 -3.56 -5.90
C ILE A 88 -4.04 -4.46 -6.10
N MET A 89 -5.21 -3.88 -6.37
CA MET A 89 -6.42 -4.68 -6.57
C MET A 89 -6.28 -5.62 -7.78
N VAL A 90 -5.73 -5.13 -8.89
CA VAL A 90 -5.50 -5.94 -10.10
C VAL A 90 -4.54 -7.11 -9.81
N ILE A 91 -3.44 -6.86 -9.08
CA ILE A 91 -2.49 -7.92 -8.69
C ILE A 91 -3.18 -8.98 -7.83
N PHE A 92 -4.02 -8.55 -6.87
CA PHE A 92 -4.78 -9.47 -6.03
C PHE A 92 -5.73 -10.35 -6.83
N ILE A 93 -6.47 -9.75 -7.75
CA ILE A 93 -7.38 -10.48 -8.63
C ILE A 93 -6.61 -11.48 -9.48
N ALA A 94 -5.48 -11.07 -10.07
CA ALA A 94 -4.64 -11.96 -10.87
C ALA A 94 -4.13 -13.16 -10.06
N LEU A 95 -3.62 -12.93 -8.85
CA LEU A 95 -3.16 -14.00 -7.95
C LEU A 95 -4.29 -14.93 -7.52
N PHE A 96 -5.47 -14.40 -7.26
CA PHE A 96 -6.66 -15.19 -6.94
C PHE A 96 -7.06 -16.09 -8.12
N VAL A 97 -7.13 -15.52 -9.32
CA VAL A 97 -7.49 -16.26 -10.55
C VAL A 97 -6.48 -17.38 -10.83
N ILE A 98 -5.18 -17.11 -10.73
CA ILE A 98 -4.14 -18.13 -10.95
C ILE A 98 -4.28 -19.28 -9.94
N ASN A 99 -4.49 -18.98 -8.66
CA ASN A 99 -4.68 -20.01 -7.65
C ASN A 99 -5.97 -20.82 -7.87
N TYR A 100 -7.05 -20.16 -8.25
CA TYR A 100 -8.31 -20.82 -8.58
C TYR A 100 -8.17 -21.76 -9.79
N ILE A 101 -7.52 -21.30 -10.86
CA ILE A 101 -7.25 -22.12 -12.06
C ILE A 101 -6.38 -23.33 -11.69
N ASN A 102 -5.27 -23.13 -10.97
CA ASN A 102 -4.37 -24.21 -10.59
C ASN A 102 -5.07 -25.27 -9.72
N THR A 103 -5.96 -24.84 -8.82
CA THR A 103 -6.70 -25.75 -7.94
C THR A 103 -7.73 -26.58 -8.73
N ASN A 104 -8.47 -25.96 -9.65
CA ASN A 104 -9.46 -26.67 -10.49
C ASN A 104 -8.81 -27.57 -11.55
N LEU A 105 -7.64 -27.20 -12.08
CA LEU A 105 -6.90 -28.06 -13.01
C LEU A 105 -6.28 -29.29 -12.33
N GLN A 106 -5.94 -29.20 -11.04
CA GLN A 106 -5.39 -30.33 -10.29
C GLN A 106 -6.46 -31.28 -9.73
N ASN A 107 -7.71 -30.84 -9.59
CA ASN A 107 -8.82 -31.66 -9.13
C ASN A 107 -10.04 -31.48 -10.04
N PRO A 108 -10.01 -32.04 -11.27
CA PRO A 108 -11.15 -32.04 -12.15
C PRO A 108 -12.19 -33.00 -11.57
N ASN A 109 -13.15 -32.46 -10.82
CA ASN A 109 -14.42 -33.16 -10.63
C ASN A 109 -15.22 -33.08 -11.93
#